data_AF-A0A7V8AD40-F1
#
_entry.id   AF-A0A7V8AD40-F1
#
_cell.length_a   1.000
_cell.length_b   1.000
_cell.length_c   1.000
_cell.angle_alpha   90.00
_cell.angle_beta   90.00
_cell.angle_gamma   90.00
#
_symmetry.space_group_name_H-M   'P 1'
#
loop_
_entity.id
_entity.type
_entity.pdbx_description
1 polymer ?
#
loop_
_entity_poly.entity_id
_entity_poly.type
_entity_poly.pdbx_seq_one_letter_code
_entity_poly.pdbx_strand_id
1 'polypeptide(L)'
;MELASDIHFIGDLSSNGAGPVGRAIKTSKICGSQIELELQLDESREKIVAFAINPKACALGQASAAILSHHIIGAKTDEVIKARDDLVLMLKEGGAFPSGRFWEQRYLEGVIDYPARHASTMLAWEAAVSAIEMAIKVAA
;
A
#
# COMPACT_ATOMS: atom_id res chain seq x y z
N MET A 1 9.01 -18.28 3.38
CA MET A 1 8.43 -17.65 2.18
C MET A 1 6.91 -17.85 2.26
N GLU A 2 6.28 -17.22 3.25
CA GLU A 2 4.87 -17.47 3.64
C GLU A 2 3.96 -16.25 3.39
N LEU A 3 4.55 -15.07 3.19
CA LEU A 3 3.84 -13.79 2.99
C LEU A 3 3.19 -13.60 1.61
N ALA A 4 3.53 -14.40 0.60
CA ALA A 4 2.95 -14.24 -0.74
C ALA A 4 1.51 -14.80 -0.84
N SER A 5 1.09 -15.60 0.13
CA SER A 5 -0.19 -16.33 0.15
C SER A 5 -1.26 -15.66 1.03
N ASP A 6 -0.92 -14.60 1.75
CA ASP A 6 -1.74 -14.02 2.82
C ASP A 6 -2.01 -12.53 2.54
N ILE A 7 -2.71 -12.24 1.43
CA ILE A 7 -3.15 -10.88 1.12
C ILE A 7 -4.63 -10.78 1.50
N HIS A 8 -4.95 -9.91 2.44
CA HIS A 8 -6.32 -9.64 2.84
C HIS A 8 -7.04 -8.76 1.81
N PHE A 9 -8.37 -8.86 1.79
CA PHE A 9 -9.26 -7.99 1.01
C PHE A 9 -9.03 -8.05 -0.50
N ILE A 10 -8.73 -9.24 -1.04
CA ILE A 10 -8.62 -9.42 -2.49
C ILE A 10 -9.99 -9.24 -3.15
N GLY A 11 -10.04 -8.42 -4.20
CA GLY A 11 -11.24 -8.19 -5.00
C GLY A 11 -11.59 -6.70 -5.11
N ASP A 12 -12.88 -6.43 -5.31
CA ASP A 12 -13.40 -5.07 -5.46
C ASP A 12 -13.99 -4.56 -4.14
N LEU A 13 -14.00 -3.23 -3.96
CA LEU A 13 -14.51 -2.62 -2.74
C LEU A 13 -16.03 -2.78 -2.64
N SER A 14 -16.51 -3.62 -1.71
CA SER A 14 -17.91 -3.61 -1.31
C SER A 14 -18.17 -2.46 -0.32
N SER A 15 -18.34 -1.23 -0.82
CA SER A 15 -18.62 -0.08 0.06
C SER A 15 -20.06 -0.07 0.56
N ASN A 16 -20.22 -0.03 1.88
CA ASN A 16 -21.49 0.13 2.59
C ASN A 16 -21.47 1.33 3.57
N GLY A 17 -20.40 2.13 3.57
CA GLY A 17 -20.26 3.37 4.35
C GLY A 17 -20.53 4.65 3.55
N ALA A 18 -20.64 5.80 4.24
CA ALA A 18 -20.96 7.11 3.65
C ALA A 18 -19.73 7.97 3.25
N GLY A 19 -18.51 7.59 3.63
CA GLY A 19 -17.30 8.38 3.36
C GLY A 19 -16.78 8.25 1.92
N PRO A 20 -15.84 9.13 1.49
CA PRO A 20 -15.39 9.16 0.11
C PRO A 20 -14.53 7.95 -0.24
N VAL A 21 -14.69 7.49 -1.49
CA VAL A 21 -13.95 6.37 -2.06
C VAL A 21 -12.88 6.88 -3.00
N GLY A 22 -11.70 6.29 -2.93
CA GLY A 22 -10.59 6.54 -3.83
C GLY A 22 -10.09 5.24 -4.46
N ARG A 23 -9.72 5.33 -5.73
CA ARG A 23 -9.19 4.21 -6.52
C ARG A 23 -7.88 4.62 -7.19
N ALA A 24 -6.94 3.70 -7.25
CA ALA A 24 -5.70 3.89 -7.98
C ALA A 24 -5.20 2.58 -8.61
N ILE A 25 -4.54 2.72 -9.75
CA ILE A 25 -3.82 1.64 -10.42
C ILE A 25 -2.37 2.09 -10.61
N LYS A 26 -1.42 1.26 -10.18
CA LYS A 26 0.02 1.46 -10.40
C LYS A 26 0.60 0.27 -11.13
N THR A 27 1.45 0.54 -12.11
CA THR A 27 2.11 -0.49 -12.93
C THR A 27 3.62 -0.25 -12.97
N SER A 28 4.41 -1.27 -12.66
CA SER A 28 5.86 -1.27 -12.81
C SER A 28 6.24 -1.62 -14.23
N LYS A 29 6.85 -0.67 -14.96
CA LYS A 29 7.32 -0.88 -16.34
C LYS A 29 8.51 -1.85 -16.43
N ILE A 30 9.18 -2.13 -15.32
CA ILE A 30 10.38 -3.00 -15.28
C ILE A 30 9.99 -4.48 -15.32
N CYS A 31 8.94 -4.85 -14.59
CA CYS A 31 8.56 -6.26 -14.40
C CYS A 31 7.12 -6.57 -14.80
N GLY A 32 6.38 -5.59 -15.31
CA GLY A 32 4.97 -5.75 -15.70
C GLY A 32 4.01 -5.92 -14.53
N SER A 33 4.49 -5.84 -13.28
CA SER A 33 3.62 -5.93 -12.09
C SER A 33 2.63 -4.78 -12.04
N GLN A 34 1.40 -5.06 -11.62
CA GLN A 34 0.32 -4.09 -11.47
C GLN A 34 -0.36 -4.29 -10.10
N ILE A 35 -0.61 -3.20 -9.40
CA ILE A 35 -1.49 -3.17 -8.24
C ILE A 35 -2.65 -2.25 -8.57
N GLU A 36 -3.86 -2.78 -8.44
CA GLU A 36 -5.08 -2.01 -8.37
C GLU A 36 -5.61 -2.04 -6.94
N LEU A 37 -6.08 -0.90 -6.46
CA LEU A 37 -6.49 -0.72 -5.07
C LEU A 37 -7.62 0.30 -5.00
N GLU A 38 -8.55 0.02 -4.09
CA GLU A 38 -9.66 0.87 -3.71
C GLU A 38 -9.69 1.00 -2.18
N LEU A 39 -10.05 2.18 -1.69
CA LEU A 39 -10.26 2.40 -0.27
C LEU A 39 -11.36 3.42 -0.02
N GLN A 40 -11.97 3.32 1.16
CA GLN A 40 -12.93 4.29 1.66
C GLN A 40 -12.36 4.95 2.92
N LEU A 41 -12.47 6.27 2.98
CA LEU A 41 -12.16 7.01 4.21
C LEU A 41 -13.41 7.13 5.08
N ASP A 42 -13.23 7.39 6.37
CA ASP A 42 -14.32 7.85 7.24
C ASP A 42 -14.83 9.24 6.82
N GLU A 43 -15.93 9.69 7.43
CA GLU A 43 -16.52 10.98 7.14
C GLU A 43 -15.57 12.16 7.44
N SER A 44 -14.70 12.02 8.44
CA SER A 44 -13.66 13.03 8.74
C SER A 44 -12.47 12.98 7.78
N ARG A 45 -12.38 11.95 6.93
CA ARG A 45 -11.31 11.72 5.94
C ARG A 45 -9.94 11.46 6.57
N GLU A 46 -9.92 11.08 7.84
CA GLU A 46 -8.68 10.85 8.59
C GLU A 46 -8.28 9.38 8.57
N LYS A 47 -9.24 8.45 8.49
CA LYS A 47 -8.97 7.01 8.60
C LYS A 47 -9.52 6.20 7.44
N ILE A 48 -8.82 5.14 7.07
CA ILE A 48 -9.31 4.14 6.13
C ILE A 48 -10.28 3.20 6.85
N VAL A 49 -11.51 3.09 6.35
CA VAL A 49 -12.58 2.25 6.94
C VAL A 49 -12.92 1.03 6.10
N ALA A 50 -12.63 1.06 4.80
CA ALA A 50 -12.76 -0.09 3.91
C ALA A 50 -11.62 -0.08 2.88
N PHE A 51 -11.25 -1.26 2.40
CA PHE A 51 -10.11 -1.47 1.54
C PHE A 51 -10.34 -2.70 0.66
N ALA A 52 -9.87 -2.64 -0.58
CA ALA A 52 -9.84 -3.76 -1.50
C ALA A 52 -8.60 -3.65 -2.41
N ILE A 53 -8.01 -4.80 -2.77
CA ILE A 53 -6.79 -4.86 -3.58
C ILE A 53 -6.86 -5.98 -4.62
N ASN A 54 -6.36 -5.70 -5.82
CA ASN A 54 -6.20 -6.65 -6.91
C ASN A 54 -4.73 -6.71 -7.34
N PRO A 55 -3.89 -7.51 -6.65
CA PRO A 55 -2.47 -7.56 -6.93
C PRO A 55 -2.15 -8.53 -8.08
N LYS A 56 -1.53 -8.02 -9.15
CA LYS A 56 -0.88 -8.80 -10.21
C LYS A 56 0.61 -8.51 -10.17
N ALA A 57 1.29 -9.02 -9.16
CA ALA A 57 2.71 -8.73 -8.92
C ALA A 57 3.52 -10.01 -8.68
N CYS A 58 4.86 -9.90 -8.78
CA CYS A 58 5.75 -10.97 -8.36
C CYS A 58 5.69 -11.21 -6.85
N ALA A 59 6.31 -12.29 -6.36
CA ALA A 59 6.29 -12.68 -4.94
C ALA A 59 6.67 -11.53 -3.98
N LEU A 60 7.60 -10.66 -4.38
CA LEU A 60 8.00 -9.52 -3.57
C LEU A 60 6.94 -8.40 -3.54
N GLY A 61 6.31 -8.11 -4.68
CA GLY A 61 5.19 -7.17 -4.72
C GLY A 61 3.97 -7.70 -3.96
N GLN A 62 3.75 -9.02 -4.00
CA GLN A 62 2.72 -9.69 -3.20
C GLN A 62 3.03 -9.61 -1.70
N ALA A 63 4.28 -9.85 -1.28
CA ALA A 63 4.67 -9.69 0.13
C ALA A 63 4.49 -8.23 0.63
N SER A 64 4.84 -7.24 -0.19
CA SER A 64 4.61 -5.83 0.14
C SER A 64 3.12 -5.50 0.25
N ALA A 65 2.30 -6.04 -0.66
CA ALA A 65 0.85 -5.90 -0.65
C ALA A 65 0.22 -6.60 0.58
N ALA A 66 0.73 -7.75 0.99
CA ALA A 66 0.28 -8.47 2.18
C ALA A 66 0.46 -7.61 3.44
N ILE A 67 1.67 -7.07 3.65
CA ILE A 67 1.97 -6.18 4.78
C ILE A 67 1.02 -4.98 4.82
N LEU A 68 0.78 -4.35 3.66
CA LEU A 68 -0.19 -3.25 3.59
C LEU A 68 -1.60 -3.72 4.02
N SER A 69 -2.08 -4.81 3.42
CA SER A 69 -3.44 -5.31 3.62
C SER A 69 -3.74 -5.72 5.06
N HIS A 70 -2.73 -6.22 5.80
CA HIS A 70 -2.90 -6.63 7.19
C HIS A 70 -3.22 -5.46 8.13
N HIS A 71 -2.71 -4.27 7.81
CA HIS A 71 -2.71 -3.16 8.77
C HIS A 71 -3.49 -1.93 8.30
N ILE A 72 -3.91 -1.86 7.04
CA ILE A 72 -4.48 -0.64 6.45
C ILE A 72 -5.86 -0.25 7.00
N ILE A 73 -6.72 -1.21 7.36
CA ILE A 73 -8.02 -0.88 7.95
C ILE A 73 -7.82 -0.24 9.33
N GLY A 74 -8.45 0.91 9.53
CA GLY A 74 -8.31 1.74 10.72
C GLY A 74 -7.00 2.54 10.78
N ALA A 75 -6.13 2.45 9.77
CA ALA A 75 -4.96 3.31 9.65
C ALA A 75 -5.40 4.73 9.35
N LYS A 76 -4.65 5.71 9.86
CA LYS A 76 -4.79 7.09 9.42
C LYS A 76 -4.15 7.30 8.06
N THR A 77 -4.62 8.30 7.33
CA THR A 77 -4.07 8.67 6.01
C THR A 77 -2.59 9.07 6.10
N ASP A 78 -2.22 9.81 7.15
CA ASP A 78 -0.83 10.21 7.43
C ASP A 78 0.08 9.02 7.77
N GLU A 79 -0.42 8.01 8.49
CA GLU A 79 0.31 6.77 8.76
C GLU A 79 0.70 6.04 7.47
N VAL A 80 -0.22 5.97 6.50
CA VAL A 80 0.05 5.31 5.20
C VAL A 80 1.05 6.09 4.36
N ILE A 81 0.91 7.43 4.31
CA ILE A 81 1.86 8.31 3.60
C ILE A 81 3.25 8.19 4.21
N LYS A 82 3.34 8.27 5.54
CA LYS A 82 4.60 8.12 6.27
C LYS A 82 5.23 6.74 6.01
N ALA A 83 4.44 5.67 6.04
CA ALA A 83 4.94 4.33 5.78
C ALA A 83 5.45 4.16 4.35
N ARG A 84 4.86 4.83 3.36
CA ARG A 84 5.40 4.89 1.99
C ARG A 84 6.75 5.62 1.98
N ASP A 85 6.83 6.77 2.65
CA ASP A 85 8.06 7.59 2.69
C ASP A 85 9.20 6.85 3.41
N ASP A 86 8.92 6.24 4.57
CA ASP A 86 9.87 5.45 5.34
C ASP A 86 10.39 4.26 4.50
N LEU A 87 9.53 3.59 3.71
CA LEU A 87 9.96 2.52 2.79
C LEU A 87 10.89 3.04 1.68
N VAL A 88 10.61 4.22 1.12
CA VAL A 88 11.51 4.85 0.13
C VAL A 88 12.88 5.12 0.74
N LEU A 89 12.91 5.70 1.94
CA LEU A 89 14.16 6.01 2.65
C LEU A 89 14.95 4.74 2.97
N MET A 90 14.28 3.68 3.44
CA MET A 90 14.91 2.39 3.71
C MET A 90 15.56 1.83 2.43
N LEU A 91 14.80 1.77 1.32
CA LEU A 91 15.28 1.15 0.08
C LEU A 91 16.36 1.95 -0.65
N LYS A 92 16.30 3.29 -0.61
CA LYS A 92 17.22 4.14 -1.40
C LYS A 92 18.36 4.73 -0.62
N GLU A 93 18.14 5.02 0.67
CA GLU A 93 19.06 5.82 1.47
C GLU A 93 19.64 5.04 2.65
N GLY A 94 19.24 3.77 2.84
CA GLY A 94 19.58 3.00 4.04
C GLY A 94 19.03 3.68 5.30
N GLY A 95 17.94 4.42 5.15
CA GLY A 95 17.35 5.25 6.19
C GLY A 95 16.70 4.44 7.32
N ALA A 96 16.09 5.17 8.26
CA ALA A 96 15.45 4.56 9.42
C ALA A 96 14.37 3.55 9.00
N PHE A 97 14.36 2.41 9.68
CA PHE A 97 13.40 1.36 9.41
C PHE A 97 11.96 1.77 9.73
N PRO A 98 10.98 1.38 8.89
CA PRO A 98 9.57 1.63 9.12
C PRO A 98 9.15 1.22 10.54
N SER A 99 8.33 2.04 11.19
CA SER A 99 7.90 1.84 12.57
C SER A 99 6.39 2.03 12.73
N GLY A 100 5.88 1.86 13.94
CA GLY A 100 4.45 2.00 14.21
C GLY A 100 3.64 0.88 13.56
N ARG A 101 2.46 1.22 13.03
CA ARG A 101 1.50 0.27 12.45
C ARG A 101 2.08 -0.61 11.34
N PHE A 102 2.94 -0.06 10.49
CA PHE A 102 3.49 -0.74 9.32
C PHE A 102 4.94 -1.20 9.51
N TRP A 103 5.33 -1.50 10.76
CA TRP A 103 6.68 -1.92 11.11
C TRP A 103 7.18 -3.17 10.35
N GLU A 104 6.27 -4.06 9.93
CA GLU A 104 6.60 -5.30 9.21
C GLU A 104 7.23 -5.06 7.84
N GLN A 105 7.16 -3.84 7.29
CA GLN A 105 7.95 -3.47 6.11
C GLN A 105 9.46 -3.70 6.30
N ARG A 106 9.95 -3.77 7.55
CA ARG A 106 11.33 -4.17 7.87
C ARG A 106 11.73 -5.52 7.29
N TYR A 107 10.80 -6.46 7.12
CA TYR A 107 11.10 -7.73 6.48
C TYR A 107 11.51 -7.59 5.00
N LEU A 108 11.30 -6.40 4.40
CA LEU A 108 11.75 -6.05 3.07
C LEU A 108 13.16 -5.45 3.04
N GLU A 109 13.88 -5.37 4.17
CA GLU A 109 15.26 -4.86 4.25
C GLU A 109 16.19 -5.55 3.25
N GLY A 110 16.05 -6.87 3.08
CA GLY A 110 16.87 -7.62 2.11
C GLY A 110 16.72 -7.17 0.65
N VAL A 111 15.76 -6.30 0.34
CA VAL A 111 15.53 -5.72 -0.99
C VAL A 111 16.45 -4.53 -1.27
N ILE A 112 17.07 -3.92 -0.25
CA ILE A 112 17.96 -2.76 -0.38
C ILE A 112 19.03 -3.02 -1.45
N ASP A 113 19.67 -4.19 -1.40
CA ASP A 113 20.73 -4.61 -2.33
C ASP A 113 20.24 -4.94 -3.76
N TYR A 114 18.94 -4.85 -4.03
CA TYR A 114 18.34 -5.18 -5.33
C TYR A 114 17.53 -4.00 -5.93
N PRO A 115 18.19 -2.92 -6.42
CA PRO A 115 17.53 -1.74 -6.98
C PRO A 115 16.48 -2.03 -8.07
N ALA A 116 16.73 -3.06 -8.91
CA ALA A 116 15.78 -3.50 -9.94
C ALA A 116 14.44 -4.01 -9.38
N ARG A 117 14.37 -4.32 -8.07
CA ARG A 117 13.19 -4.82 -7.35
C ARG A 117 12.49 -3.76 -6.52
N HIS A 118 13.08 -2.56 -6.37
CA HIS A 118 12.49 -1.47 -5.59
C HIS A 118 11.13 -1.06 -6.15
N ALA A 119 11.01 -0.92 -7.48
CA ALA A 119 9.77 -0.52 -8.13
C ALA A 119 8.59 -1.47 -7.85
N SER A 120 8.82 -2.79 -7.86
CA SER A 120 7.76 -3.76 -7.53
C SER A 120 7.39 -3.74 -6.04
N THR A 121 8.36 -3.42 -5.18
CA THR A 121 8.18 -3.37 -3.71
C THR A 121 7.35 -2.15 -3.28
N MET A 122 7.54 -1.02 -3.97
CA MET A 122 6.81 0.23 -3.70
C MET A 122 5.36 0.24 -4.20
N LEU A 123 5.01 -0.66 -5.12
CA LEU A 123 3.83 -0.51 -5.96
C LEU A 123 2.50 -0.44 -5.17
N ALA A 124 2.36 -1.25 -4.12
CA ALA A 124 1.17 -1.25 -3.26
C ALA A 124 1.02 0.04 -2.45
N TRP A 125 2.14 0.56 -1.91
CA TRP A 125 2.17 1.79 -1.12
C TRP A 125 1.90 3.03 -1.97
N GLU A 126 2.47 3.08 -3.17
CA GLU A 126 2.18 4.15 -4.14
C GLU A 126 0.72 4.13 -4.60
N ALA A 127 0.13 2.94 -4.76
CA ALA A 127 -1.29 2.81 -5.08
C ALA A 127 -2.17 3.30 -3.92
N ALA A 128 -1.85 2.89 -2.68
CA ALA A 128 -2.58 3.31 -1.49
C ALA A 128 -2.58 4.83 -1.29
N VAL A 129 -1.41 5.48 -1.34
CA VAL A 129 -1.31 6.94 -1.24
C VAL A 129 -2.07 7.64 -2.37
N SER A 130 -1.95 7.15 -3.60
CA SER A 130 -2.68 7.71 -4.73
C SER A 130 -4.20 7.58 -4.58
N ALA A 131 -4.69 6.47 -4.01
CA ALA A 131 -6.11 6.29 -3.75
C ALA A 131 -6.60 7.20 -2.61
N ILE A 132 -5.81 7.38 -1.55
CA ILE A 132 -6.09 8.37 -0.49
C ILE A 132 -6.24 9.77 -1.09
N GLU A 133 -5.28 10.19 -1.93
CA GLU A 133 -5.34 11.49 -2.60
C GLU A 133 -6.59 11.66 -3.47
N MET A 134 -7.01 10.60 -4.16
CA MET A 134 -8.26 10.61 -4.95
C MET A 134 -9.49 10.74 -4.05
N ALA A 135 -9.57 9.97 -2.96
CA ALA A 135 -10.69 10.05 -2.02
C ALA A 135 -10.81 11.46 -1.40
N ILE A 136 -9.69 12.09 -1.07
CA ILE A 136 -9.66 13.46 -0.53
C ILE A 136 -10.14 14.48 -1.57
N LYS A 137 -9.71 14.35 -2.84
CA LYS A 137 -10.07 15.27 -3.94
C LYS A 137 -11.51 15.15 -4.41
N VAL A 138 -12.07 13.94 -4.47
CA VAL A 138 -13.44 13.70 -4.95
C VAL A 138 -14.50 14.36 -4.05
N ALA A 139 -14.16 14.63 -2.79
CA ALA A 139 -15.05 15.24 -1.82
C ALA A 139 -14.80 16.75 -1.58
N ALA A 140 -14.01 17.41 -2.43
CA ALA A 140 -13.78 18.86 -2.43
C ALA A 140 -14.58 19.53 -3.55
#